data_AF-A0A1V5TDL1-F1
#
_entry.id   AF-A0A1V5TDL1-F1
#
_cell.length_a   1.000
_cell.length_b   1.000
_cell.length_c   1.000
_cell.angle_alpha   90.00
_cell.angle_beta   90.00
_cell.angle_gamma   90.00
#
_symmetry.space_group_name_H-M   'P 1'
#
loop_
_entity.id
_entity.type
_entity.pdbx_description
1 polymer ?
#
loop_
_entity_poly.entity_id
_entity_poly.type
_entity_poly.pdbx_seq_one_letter_code
_entity_poly.pdbx_strand_id
1 'polypeptide(L)'
;MAVFVAGLFIATFVKKLSVFGLVALVIIAGYGLLMIILNASVRDFTPEGKAGLFQGVRMIFFVLIPMVAGPFAGNRVIERFAGAHEAGTYINDFGETVLVPVPEIFASAAVLGVFIAVPLLMLRKRNKEAEKAARQDPAQDI
;
A
#
# COMPACT_ATOMS: atom_id res chain seq x y z
N MET A 1 -7.07 5.29 -3.15
CA MET A 1 -5.91 5.18 -4.04
C MET A 1 -5.31 6.54 -4.39
N ALA A 2 -5.98 7.38 -5.18
CA ALA A 2 -5.43 8.68 -5.58
C ALA A 2 -4.96 9.54 -4.39
N VAL A 3 -5.76 9.61 -3.32
CA VAL A 3 -5.42 10.33 -2.07
C VAL A 3 -4.17 9.77 -1.39
N PHE A 4 -3.98 8.44 -1.40
CA PHE A 4 -2.83 7.78 -0.77
C PHE A 4 -1.55 8.02 -1.56
N VAL A 5 -1.59 7.86 -2.89
CA VAL A 5 -0.43 8.08 -3.77
C VAL A 5 -0.05 9.57 -3.80
N ALA A 6 -1.04 10.47 -3.87
CA ALA A 6 -0.80 11.91 -3.81
C ALA A 6 -0.22 12.34 -2.46
N GLY A 7 -0.70 11.77 -1.35
CA GLY A 7 -0.15 12.03 -0.02
C GLY A 7 1.31 11.60 0.09
N LEU A 8 1.67 10.41 -0.42
CA LEU A 8 3.06 9.93 -0.43
C LEU A 8 3.97 10.82 -1.31
N PHE A 9 3.48 11.29 -2.45
CA PHE A 9 4.24 12.20 -3.31
C PHE A 9 4.41 13.60 -2.68
N ILE A 10 3.42 14.10 -1.93
CA ILE A 10 3.57 15.36 -1.20
C ILE A 10 4.59 15.18 -0.06
N ALA A 11 4.58 14.03 0.61
CA ALA A 11 5.49 13.74 1.72
C ALA A 11 6.98 13.79 1.33
N THR A 12 7.35 13.52 0.08
CA THR A 12 8.76 13.58 -0.37
C THR A 12 9.34 14.99 -0.34
N PHE A 13 8.51 16.02 -0.47
CA PHE A 13 8.93 17.43 -0.47
C PHE A 13 8.79 18.11 0.89
N VAL A 14 8.17 17.44 1.88
CA VAL A 14 7.89 18.02 3.18
C VAL A 14 9.09 17.86 4.11
N LYS A 15 9.77 18.97 4.40
CA LYS A 15 10.92 19.03 5.33
C LYS A 15 10.55 19.44 6.76
N LYS A 16 9.30 19.83 7.01
CA LYS A 16 8.80 20.31 8.32
C LYS A 16 7.93 19.25 9.01
N LEU A 17 8.25 18.91 10.25
CA LEU A 17 7.55 17.89 11.05
C LEU A 17 6.04 18.15 11.18
N SER A 18 5.64 19.41 11.40
CA SER A 18 4.23 19.79 11.57
C SER A 18 3.40 19.53 10.30
N VAL A 19 3.99 19.82 9.13
CA VAL A 19 3.35 19.61 7.83
C VAL A 19 3.32 18.11 7.51
N PHE A 20 4.37 17.38 7.90
CA PHE A 20 4.42 15.93 7.73
C PHE A 20 3.30 15.23 8.52
N GLY A 21 3.03 15.66 9.75
CA GLY A 21 1.93 15.11 10.56
C GLY A 21 0.55 15.26 9.90
N LEU A 22 0.26 16.42 9.30
CA LEU A 22 -1.01 16.65 8.59
C LEU A 22 -1.13 15.77 7.34
N VAL A 23 -0.04 15.67 6.56
CA VAL A 23 0.00 14.83 5.35
C VAL A 23 -0.12 13.34 5.72
N ALA A 24 0.54 12.90 6.80
CA ALA A 24 0.46 11.53 7.30
C ALA A 24 -0.99 11.15 7.67
N LEU A 25 -1.76 12.07 8.26
CA LEU A 25 -3.17 11.82 8.59
C LEU A 25 -4.00 11.56 7.33
N VAL A 26 -3.78 12.33 6.26
CA VAL A 26 -4.44 12.12 4.97
C VAL A 26 -4.03 10.79 4.32
N ILE A 27 -2.75 10.43 4.40
CA ILE A 27 -2.23 9.13 3.93
C ILE A 27 -2.91 7.98 4.68
N ILE A 28 -2.97 8.04 6.00
CA ILE A 28 -3.57 6.99 6.85
C ILE A 28 -5.07 6.87 6.55
N ALA A 29 -5.79 7.98 6.42
CA ALA A 29 -7.21 7.96 6.06
C ALA A 29 -7.42 7.31 4.68
N GLY A 30 -6.61 7.68 3.68
CA GLY A 30 -6.67 7.12 2.34
C GLY A 30 -6.33 5.62 2.27
N TYR A 31 -5.37 5.18 3.08
CA TYR A 31 -5.01 3.76 3.24
C TYR A 31 -6.11 2.98 3.96
N GLY A 32 -6.65 3.52 5.05
CA GLY A 32 -7.71 2.90 5.85
C GLY A 32 -8.96 2.64 5.02
N LEU A 33 -9.43 3.64 4.25
CA LEU A 33 -10.59 3.49 3.37
C LEU A 33 -10.38 2.37 2.34
N LEU A 34 -9.18 2.27 1.77
CA LEU A 34 -8.85 1.20 0.84
C LEU A 34 -8.88 -0.17 1.53
N MET A 35 -8.27 -0.27 2.70
CA MET A 35 -8.20 -1.51 3.48
C MET A 35 -9.60 -2.03 3.82
N ILE A 36 -10.53 -1.14 4.19
CA ILE A 36 -11.92 -1.49 4.48
C ILE A 36 -12.60 -2.08 3.24
N ILE A 37 -12.51 -1.40 2.09
CA ILE A 37 -13.15 -1.87 0.85
C ILE A 37 -12.58 -3.22 0.41
N LEU A 38 -11.26 -3.37 0.44
CA LEU A 38 -10.60 -4.63 0.06
C LEU A 38 -10.96 -5.78 1.00
N ASN A 39 -11.01 -5.52 2.32
CA ASN A 39 -11.44 -6.53 3.30
C ASN A 39 -12.89 -6.95 3.11
N ALA A 40 -13.77 -5.99 2.86
CA ALA A 40 -15.18 -6.26 2.58
C ALA A 40 -15.32 -7.12 1.33
N SER A 41 -14.68 -6.74 0.22
CA SER A 41 -14.71 -7.55 -1.01
C SER A 41 -14.15 -8.96 -0.81
N VAL A 42 -13.02 -9.12 -0.12
CA VAL A 42 -12.46 -10.45 0.16
C VAL A 42 -13.43 -11.31 0.97
N ARG A 43 -14.12 -10.71 1.95
CA ARG A 43 -15.14 -11.40 2.74
C ARG A 43 -16.33 -11.80 1.87
N ASP A 44 -16.82 -10.90 1.02
CA ASP A 44 -17.99 -11.14 0.15
C ASP A 44 -17.71 -12.25 -0.88
N PHE A 45 -16.45 -12.41 -1.32
CA PHE A 45 -16.04 -13.49 -2.23
C PHE A 45 -15.61 -14.78 -1.51
N THR A 46 -15.62 -14.84 -0.17
CA THR A 46 -15.22 -16.05 0.57
C THR A 46 -16.43 -16.99 0.75
N PRO A 47 -16.43 -18.19 0.17
CA PRO A 47 -17.55 -19.12 0.29
C PRO A 47 -17.69 -19.68 1.72
N GLU A 48 -18.94 -19.83 2.16
CA GLU A 48 -19.29 -20.39 3.46
C GLU A 48 -18.72 -21.82 3.60
N GLY A 49 -18.00 -22.08 4.70
CA GLY A 49 -17.35 -23.37 4.96
C GLY A 49 -15.87 -23.49 4.55
N LYS A 50 -15.29 -22.53 3.82
CA LYS A 50 -13.84 -22.50 3.48
C LYS A 50 -13.10 -21.28 4.01
N ALA A 51 -13.71 -20.56 4.96
CA ALA A 51 -13.14 -19.33 5.53
C ALA A 51 -11.73 -19.53 6.12
N GLY A 52 -11.46 -20.66 6.78
CA GLY A 52 -10.13 -20.97 7.33
C GLY A 52 -9.04 -21.11 6.26
N LEU A 53 -9.33 -21.77 5.13
CA LEU A 53 -8.38 -21.90 4.02
C LEU A 53 -8.10 -20.53 3.37
N PHE A 54 -9.14 -19.74 3.13
CA PHE A 54 -9.00 -18.38 2.57
C PHE A 54 -8.26 -17.43 3.52
N GLN A 55 -8.47 -17.56 4.84
CA GLN A 55 -7.72 -16.79 5.84
C GLN A 55 -6.23 -17.15 5.86
N GLY A 56 -5.89 -18.45 5.74
CA GLY A 56 -4.50 -18.90 5.65
C GLY A 56 -3.79 -18.37 4.40
N VAL A 57 -4.42 -18.52 3.23
CA VAL A 57 -3.91 -17.96 1.96
C VAL A 57 -3.73 -16.45 2.09
N ARG A 58 -4.72 -15.76 2.63
CA ARG A 58 -4.66 -14.31 2.85
C ARG A 58 -3.46 -13.92 3.73
N MET A 59 -3.19 -14.62 4.81
CA MET A 59 -2.06 -14.29 5.70
C MET A 59 -0.71 -14.37 4.96
N ILE A 60 -0.55 -15.34 4.05
CA ILE A 60 0.67 -15.44 3.23
C ILE A 60 0.80 -14.23 2.30
N PHE A 61 -0.26 -13.87 1.57
CA PHE A 61 -0.20 -12.79 0.58
C PHE A 61 -0.24 -11.37 1.20
N PHE A 62 -0.98 -11.16 2.28
CA PHE A 62 -1.13 -9.84 2.91
C PHE A 62 -0.10 -9.57 4.00
N VAL A 63 0.52 -10.60 4.59
CA VAL A 63 1.44 -10.42 5.71
C VAL A 63 2.82 -10.98 5.37
N LEU A 64 2.93 -12.27 5.06
CA LEU A 64 4.26 -12.91 4.90
C LEU A 64 5.05 -12.31 3.73
N ILE A 65 4.44 -12.22 2.55
CA ILE A 65 5.11 -11.66 1.37
C ILE A 65 5.47 -10.17 1.58
N PRO A 66 4.54 -9.28 2.03
CA PRO A 66 4.86 -7.88 2.25
C PRO A 66 5.87 -7.64 3.37
N MET A 67 5.88 -8.46 4.42
CA MET A 67 6.83 -8.32 5.53
C MET A 67 8.26 -8.68 5.14
N VAL A 68 8.46 -9.55 4.14
CA VAL A 68 9.79 -9.82 3.60
C VAL A 68 10.11 -8.81 2.51
N ALA A 69 9.23 -8.62 1.53
CA ALA A 69 9.51 -7.75 0.39
C ALA A 69 9.61 -6.26 0.77
N GLY A 70 8.82 -5.80 1.75
CA GLY A 70 8.77 -4.41 2.19
C GLY A 70 10.10 -3.89 2.73
N PRO A 71 10.68 -4.52 3.78
CA PRO A 71 11.99 -4.14 4.30
C PRO A 71 13.11 -4.32 3.28
N PHE A 72 13.10 -5.38 2.48
CA PHE A 72 14.12 -5.58 1.43
C PHE A 72 14.09 -4.47 0.37
N ALA A 73 12.89 -4.04 -0.06
CA ALA A 73 12.75 -2.93 -0.99
C ALA A 73 13.14 -1.60 -0.34
N GLY A 74 12.70 -1.37 0.90
CA GLY A 74 13.01 -0.16 1.67
C GLY A 74 14.51 0.01 1.92
N ASN A 75 15.19 -1.04 2.39
CA ASN A 75 16.62 -1.02 2.64
C ASN A 75 17.42 -0.75 1.36
N ARG A 76 17.04 -1.35 0.22
CA ARG A 76 17.73 -1.06 -1.05
C ARG A 76 17.58 0.37 -1.51
N VAL A 77 16.43 1.01 -1.25
CA VAL A 77 16.25 2.43 -1.55
C VAL A 77 17.12 3.27 -0.62
N ILE A 78 17.12 2.96 0.67
CA ILE A 78 17.93 3.67 1.66
C ILE A 78 19.42 3.53 1.34
N GLU A 79 19.95 2.31 1.13
CA GLU A 79 21.34 2.05 0.75
C GLU A 79 21.76 2.77 -0.53
N ARG A 80 20.87 2.82 -1.53
CA ARG A 80 21.18 3.42 -2.83
C ARG A 80 21.20 4.96 -2.80
N PHE A 81 20.38 5.59 -1.96
CA PHE A 81 20.23 7.04 -1.91
C PHE A 81 20.89 7.69 -0.69
N ALA A 82 21.26 6.93 0.35
CA ALA A 82 21.95 7.46 1.52
C ALA A 82 23.33 8.05 1.20
N GLY A 83 24.03 7.54 0.17
CA GLY A 83 25.29 8.11 -0.28
C GLY A 83 25.18 9.50 -0.95
N ALA A 84 23.96 9.94 -1.29
CA ALA A 84 23.72 11.24 -1.93
C ALA A 84 23.35 12.36 -0.93
N HIS A 85 23.19 12.04 0.36
CA HIS A 85 22.84 13.00 1.41
C HIS A 85 23.92 12.98 2.51
N GLU A 86 24.51 14.14 2.80
CA GLU A 86 25.57 14.31 3.82
C GLU A 86 25.14 13.91 5.26
N ALA A 87 23.84 13.78 5.50
CA ALA A 87 23.24 13.30 6.76
C ALA A 87 22.78 11.83 6.70
N GLY A 88 23.12 11.09 5.64
CA GLY A 88 22.65 9.72 5.38
C GLY A 88 23.21 8.68 6.34
N THR A 89 24.22 9.02 7.12
CA THR A 89 24.88 8.12 8.07
C THR A 89 25.06 8.81 9.43
N TYR A 90 24.42 8.27 10.46
CA TYR A 90 24.64 8.68 11.86
C TYR A 90 25.43 7.59 12.59
N ILE A 91 26.31 7.96 13.51
CA ILE A 91 27.01 6.98 14.36
C ILE A 91 26.12 6.73 15.57
N ASN A 92 25.57 5.53 15.69
CA ASN A 92 24.74 5.17 16.83
C ASN A 92 25.57 5.15 18.14
N ASP A 93 24.90 5.06 19.29
CA ASP A 93 25.57 5.03 20.62
C ASP A 93 26.51 3.81 20.81
N PHE A 94 26.54 2.89 19.84
CA PHE A 94 27.39 1.70 19.79
C PHE A 94 28.58 1.84 18.81
N GLY A 95 28.74 3.00 18.16
CA GLY A 95 29.85 3.26 17.23
C GLY A 95 29.63 2.77 15.79
N GLU A 96 28.42 2.31 15.44
CA GLU A 96 28.08 1.80 14.12
C GLU A 96 27.44 2.89 13.25
N THR A 97 27.84 2.93 11.98
CA THR A 97 27.27 3.82 10.98
C THR A 97 25.90 3.31 10.54
N VAL A 98 24.83 3.90 11.05
CA VAL A 98 23.45 3.57 10.68
C VAL A 98 22.93 4.51 9.61
N LEU A 99 22.25 3.96 8.60
CA LEU A 99 21.66 4.76 7.53
C LEU A 99 20.38 5.44 7.99
N VAL A 100 20.30 6.76 7.83
CA VAL A 100 19.10 7.54 8.14
C VAL A 100 18.09 7.35 7.00
N PRO A 101 16.80 7.07 7.29
CA PRO A 101 15.77 6.96 6.26
C PRO A 101 15.68 8.25 5.44
N VAL A 102 15.96 8.14 4.15
CA VAL A 102 15.98 9.28 3.22
C VAL A 102 14.56 9.58 2.68
N PRO A 103 14.20 10.85 2.39
CA PRO A 103 12.88 11.22 1.88
C PRO A 103 12.43 10.48 0.60
N GLU A 104 13.38 9.99 -0.18
CA GLU A 104 13.22 9.20 -1.40
C GLU A 104 12.50 7.87 -1.16
N ILE A 105 12.43 7.40 0.09
CA ILE A 105 11.61 6.25 0.47
C ILE A 105 10.13 6.49 0.20
N PHE A 106 9.63 7.73 0.43
CA PHE A 106 8.25 8.09 0.14
C PHE A 106 7.97 8.14 -1.37
N ALA A 107 8.96 8.56 -2.17
CA ALA A 107 8.85 8.59 -3.63
C ALA A 107 8.78 7.17 -4.18
N SER A 108 9.66 6.30 -3.67
CA SER A 108 9.69 4.89 -4.03
C SER A 108 8.39 4.18 -3.63
N ALA A 109 7.85 4.47 -2.44
CA ALA A 109 6.56 3.98 -2.01
C ALA A 109 5.40 4.48 -2.90
N ALA A 110 5.45 5.73 -3.37
CA ALA A 110 4.47 6.27 -4.31
C ALA A 110 4.52 5.52 -5.66
N VAL A 111 5.70 5.25 -6.20
CA VAL A 111 5.88 4.46 -7.43
C VAL A 111 5.31 3.05 -7.27
N LEU A 112 5.64 2.35 -6.18
CA LEU A 112 5.02 1.05 -5.87
C LEU A 112 3.49 1.16 -5.73
N GLY A 113 3.00 2.25 -5.12
CA GLY A 113 1.58 2.54 -4.99
C GLY A 113 0.86 2.69 -6.34
N VAL A 114 1.52 3.23 -7.37
CA VAL A 114 0.98 3.30 -8.74
C VAL A 114 0.86 1.91 -9.34
N PHE A 115 1.83 1.01 -9.11
CA PHE A 115 1.72 -0.38 -9.58
C PHE A 115 0.52 -1.11 -8.96
N ILE A 116 0.17 -0.82 -7.70
CA ILE A 116 -1.03 -1.37 -7.04
C ILE A 116 -2.32 -0.88 -7.71
N ALA A 117 -2.31 0.27 -8.39
CA ALA A 117 -3.48 0.78 -9.10
C ALA A 117 -3.89 -0.14 -10.27
N VAL A 118 -2.95 -0.84 -10.92
CA VAL A 118 -3.23 -1.73 -12.06
C VAL A 118 -4.18 -2.89 -11.70
N PRO A 119 -3.87 -3.76 -10.71
CA PRO A 119 -4.78 -4.84 -10.32
C PRO A 119 -6.09 -4.29 -9.75
N LEU A 120 -6.09 -3.13 -9.07
CA LEU A 120 -7.30 -2.47 -8.59
C LEU A 120 -8.21 -2.01 -9.73
N LEU A 121 -7.66 -1.49 -10.82
CA LEU A 121 -8.43 -1.09 -12.01
C LEU A 121 -8.99 -2.31 -12.73
N MET A 122 -8.22 -3.39 -12.85
CA MET A 122 -8.74 -4.68 -13.37
C MET A 122 -9.89 -5.20 -12.51
N LEU A 123 -9.77 -5.15 -11.18
CA LEU A 123 -10.83 -5.57 -10.27
C LEU A 123 -12.09 -4.70 -10.40
N ARG A 124 -11.93 -3.37 -10.52
CA ARG A 124 -13.07 -2.46 -10.77
C ARG A 124 -13.76 -2.73 -12.10
N LYS A 125 -13.02 -3.05 -13.16
CA LYS A 125 -13.60 -3.42 -14.45
C LYS A 125 -14.43 -4.70 -14.33
N ARG A 126 -13.87 -5.74 -13.70
CA ARG A 126 -14.57 -7.01 -13.47
C ARG A 126 -15.82 -6.86 -12.61
N ASN A 127 -15.78 -6.03 -11.56
CA ASN A 127 -16.98 -5.75 -10.76
C ASN A 127 -18.05 -5.01 -11.57
N LYS A 128 -17.68 -4.03 -12.40
CA LYS A 128 -18.62 -3.34 -13.29
C LYS A 128 -19.20 -4.24 -14.38
N GLU A 129 -18.41 -5.18 -14.89
CA GLU A 129 -18.86 -6.18 -15.86
C GLU A 129 -19.83 -7.18 -15.21
N ALA A 130 -19.55 -7.63 -13.99
CA ALA A 130 -20.46 -8.47 -13.21
C ALA A 130 -21.78 -7.74 -12.87
N GLU A 131 -21.72 -6.46 -12.47
CA GLU A 131 -22.90 -5.64 -12.18
C GLU A 131 -23.73 -5.36 -13.45
N LYS A 132 -23.08 -5.18 -14.61
CA LYS A 132 -23.76 -5.05 -15.90
C LYS A 132 -24.38 -6.36 -16.37
N ALA A 133 -23.71 -7.49 -16.17
CA ALA A 133 -24.25 -8.82 -16.49
C ALA A 133 -25.47 -9.14 -15.61
N ALA A 134 -25.40 -8.84 -14.31
CA ALA A 134 -26.54 -8.99 -13.39
C ALA A 134 -27.72 -8.06 -13.73
N ARG A 135 -27.46 -6.88 -14.30
CA ARG A 135 -28.52 -5.96 -14.77
C ARG A 135 -29.08 -6.33 -16.15
N GLN A 136 -28.38 -7.17 -16.91
CA GLN A 136 -28.79 -7.63 -18.25
C GLN A 136 -29.57 -8.95 -18.23
N ASP A 137 -29.69 -9.61 -17.08
CA ASP A 137 -30.56 -10.78 -16.89
C ASP A 137 -31.78 -10.47 -15.99
N PRO A 138 -32.80 -9.76 -16.48
CA PRO A 138 -34.07 -9.59 -15.79
C PRO A 138 -35.02 -10.81 -15.92
N ALA A 139 -34.53 -12.03 -16.17
CA ALA A 139 -35.37 -13.19 -16.48
C ALA A 139 -35.32 -14.33 -15.43
N GLN A 140 -35.08 -14.04 -14.15
CA GLN A 140 -35.23 -15.03 -13.07
C GLN A 140 -36.12 -14.62 -11.88
N ASP A 141 -36.90 -13.54 -12.04
CA ASP A 141 -38.00 -13.18 -11.10
C ASP A 141 -39.38 -13.42 -11.75
N ILE A 142 -39.69 -14.67 -12.14
CA ILE A 142 -41.06 -15.18 -12.29
C ILE A 142 -41.16 -16.55 -11.62
#